data_AF-A0A0J1G3C1-F1
#
_entry.id   AF-A0A0J1G3C1-F1
#
_cell.length_a   1.000
_cell.length_b   1.000
_cell.length_c   1.000
_cell.angle_alpha   90.00
_cell.angle_beta   90.00
_cell.angle_gamma   90.00
#
_symmetry.space_group_name_H-M   'P 1'
#
loop_
_entity.id
_entity.type
_entity.pdbx_description
1 polymer ?
#
loop_
_entity_poly.entity_id
_entity_poly.type
_entity_poly.pdbx_seq_one_letter_code
_entity_poly.pdbx_strand_id
1 'polypeptide(L)'
;MEKGVDSFSDYLKEQFRLDDLDMKTYSPLTLAYIGDSIYDLVIRTLVVCQGNCPANKLHKNASALVKASAQAEMIEKIMPLLTDEEKQIYKRGRNAKSYTMAKNATMLDYRKATGFEALMGYLYLENQMHRMIDLVKEGIRSLENVDSNVRNKINVDKAADAIAEDDMTEAAVKENTNEI
;
A
#
# COMPACT_ATOMS: atom_id res chain seq x y z
N MET A 1 -10.53 29.30 -8.88
CA MET A 1 -10.36 27.85 -8.74
C MET A 1 -9.82 27.62 -7.34
N GLU A 2 -10.69 27.15 -6.45
CA GLU A 2 -10.29 26.71 -5.11
C GLU A 2 -9.23 25.62 -5.28
N LYS A 3 -8.03 25.85 -4.73
CA LYS A 3 -7.05 24.78 -4.60
C LYS A 3 -7.55 23.91 -3.45
N GLY A 4 -8.35 22.89 -3.78
CA GLY A 4 -8.64 21.81 -2.86
C GLY A 4 -7.31 21.21 -2.41
N VAL A 5 -7.11 21.11 -1.10
CA VAL A 5 -6.00 20.35 -0.54
C VAL A 5 -6.37 18.88 -0.75
N ASP A 6 -6.07 18.34 -1.93
CA ASP A 6 -6.63 17.06 -2.37
C ASP A 6 -5.86 15.83 -1.85
N SER A 7 -4.69 16.00 -1.21
CA SER A 7 -3.94 14.89 -0.59
C SER A 7 -3.19 15.30 0.69
N PHE A 8 -2.90 14.32 1.55
CA PHE A 8 -2.08 14.51 2.76
C PHE A 8 -0.67 15.03 2.42
N SER A 9 -0.08 14.56 1.31
CA SER A 9 1.23 15.01 0.84
C SER A 9 1.21 16.49 0.44
N ASP A 10 0.17 16.91 -0.30
CA ASP A 10 0.03 18.29 -0.75
C ASP A 10 -0.24 19.24 0.42
N TYR A 11 -1.02 18.79 1.42
CA TYR A 11 -1.17 19.54 2.66
C TYR A 11 0.17 19.77 3.37
N LEU A 12 1.02 18.75 3.47
CA LEU A 12 2.35 18.90 4.07
C LEU A 12 3.20 19.91 3.28
N LYS A 13 3.20 19.84 1.94
CA LYS A 13 3.94 20.80 1.11
C LYS A 13 3.47 22.22 1.38
N GLU A 14 2.17 22.46 1.48
CA GLU A 14 1.61 23.78 1.77
C GLU A 14 2.02 24.27 3.17
N GLN A 15 1.78 23.46 4.20
CA GLN A 15 2.04 23.87 5.58
C GLN A 15 3.52 24.13 5.86
N PHE A 16 4.40 23.36 5.21
CA PHE A 16 5.85 23.48 5.38
C PHE A 16 6.53 24.30 4.26
N ARG A 17 5.77 24.88 3.32
CA ARG A 17 6.25 25.68 2.19
C ARG A 17 7.35 24.98 1.37
N LEU A 18 7.09 23.74 1.00
CA LEU A 18 8.00 22.90 0.22
C LEU A 18 7.75 23.11 -1.28
N ASP A 19 8.83 23.07 -2.07
CA ASP A 19 8.74 23.14 -3.52
C ASP A 19 8.21 21.83 -4.13
N ASP A 20 7.51 21.94 -5.26
CA ASP A 20 7.17 20.78 -6.08
C ASP A 20 8.43 20.25 -6.76
N LEU A 21 8.87 19.06 -6.34
CA LEU A 21 9.90 18.29 -7.02
C LEU A 21 9.24 17.39 -8.06
N ASP A 22 9.77 17.41 -9.28
CA ASP A 22 9.34 16.48 -10.32
C ASP A 22 9.62 15.05 -9.85
N MET A 23 8.57 14.27 -9.68
CA MET A 23 8.66 12.90 -9.15
C MET A 23 9.56 11.98 -9.98
N LYS A 24 9.73 12.28 -11.27
CA LYS A 24 10.64 11.56 -12.16
C LYS A 24 12.10 11.69 -11.74
N THR A 25 12.44 12.74 -11.00
CA THR A 25 13.79 13.03 -10.50
C THR A 25 14.14 12.27 -9.21
N TYR A 26 13.14 11.72 -8.49
CA TYR A 26 13.43 10.95 -7.29
C TYR A 26 14.25 9.71 -7.60
N SER A 27 15.26 9.48 -6.76
CA SER A 27 16.00 8.23 -6.79
C SER A 27 15.08 7.08 -6.37
N PRO A 28 15.28 5.86 -6.88
CA PRO A 28 14.45 4.73 -6.47
C PRO A 28 14.52 4.44 -4.96
N LEU A 29 15.65 4.74 -4.32
CA LEU A 29 15.81 4.61 -2.87
C LEU A 29 15.04 5.69 -2.10
N THR A 30 14.88 6.88 -2.66
CA THR A 30 14.03 7.93 -2.07
C THR A 30 12.56 7.53 -2.12
N LEU A 31 12.11 6.95 -3.24
CA LEU A 31 10.76 6.39 -3.32
C LEU A 31 10.57 5.24 -2.33
N ALA A 32 11.54 4.34 -2.22
CA ALA A 32 11.48 3.25 -1.26
C ALA A 32 11.43 3.75 0.20
N TYR A 33 12.17 4.81 0.53
CA TYR A 33 12.17 5.39 1.87
C TYR A 33 10.78 5.83 2.35
N ILE A 34 10.06 6.60 1.53
CA ILE A 34 8.69 7.01 1.88
C ILE A 34 7.69 5.85 1.72
N GLY A 35 7.94 4.98 0.73
CA GLY A 35 7.15 3.79 0.46
C GLY A 35 7.08 2.78 1.60
N ASP A 36 8.22 2.53 2.26
CA ASP A 36 8.29 1.69 3.46
C ASP A 36 7.42 2.29 4.59
N SER A 37 7.51 3.61 4.78
CA SER A 37 6.74 4.30 5.82
C SER A 37 5.24 4.25 5.58
N ILE A 38 4.77 4.53 4.35
CA ILE A 38 3.34 4.52 4.04
C ILE A 38 2.79 3.09 4.06
N TYR A 39 3.55 2.10 3.59
CA TYR A 39 3.15 0.70 3.66
C TYR A 39 3.04 0.20 5.11
N ASP A 40 4.04 0.49 5.95
CA ASP A 40 4.00 0.14 7.39
C ASP A 40 2.81 0.80 8.10
N LEU A 41 2.48 2.05 7.77
CA LEU A 41 1.29 2.73 8.31
C LEU A 41 -0.01 2.03 7.89
N VAL A 42 -0.15 1.64 6.62
CA VAL A 42 -1.31 0.89 6.13
C VAL A 42 -1.45 -0.43 6.91
N ILE A 43 -0.38 -1.21 7.01
CA ILE A 43 -0.41 -2.50 7.72
C ILE A 43 -0.75 -2.32 9.19
N ARG A 44 -0.14 -1.35 9.89
CA ARG A 44 -0.45 -1.07 11.29
C ARG A 44 -1.89 -0.64 11.49
N THR A 45 -2.43 0.17 10.57
CA THR A 45 -3.82 0.59 10.61
C THR A 45 -4.75 -0.62 10.50
N LEU A 46 -4.50 -1.51 9.53
CA LEU A 46 -5.27 -2.75 9.39
C LEU A 46 -5.21 -3.62 10.66
N VAL A 47 -4.03 -3.77 11.25
CA VAL A 47 -3.83 -4.59 12.46
C VAL A 47 -4.53 -3.97 13.68
N VAL A 48 -4.50 -2.64 13.84
CA VAL A 48 -5.20 -1.94 14.94
C VAL A 48 -6.72 -2.01 14.78
N CYS A 49 -7.22 -1.88 13.55
CA CYS A 49 -8.65 -1.95 13.24
C CYS A 49 -9.26 -3.34 13.51
N GLN A 50 -8.46 -4.41 13.63
CA GLN A 50 -8.94 -5.76 13.98
C GLN A 50 -9.30 -5.95 15.46
N GLY A 51 -9.09 -4.93 16.29
CA GLY A 51 -9.51 -4.90 17.68
C GLY A 51 -8.35 -4.66 18.65
N ASN A 52 -8.75 -4.25 19.86
CA ASN A 52 -7.80 -3.92 20.91
C ASN A 52 -7.08 -5.17 21.42
N CYS A 53 -5.76 -5.23 21.24
CA CYS A 53 -4.94 -6.31 21.77
C CYS A 53 -3.59 -5.78 22.29
N PRO A 54 -2.85 -6.55 23.11
CA PRO A 54 -1.60 -6.07 23.68
C PRO A 54 -0.60 -5.63 22.61
N ALA A 55 0.16 -4.56 22.89
CA ALA A 55 1.11 -3.96 21.94
C ALA A 55 2.09 -4.97 21.30
N ASN A 56 2.55 -5.97 22.07
CA ASN A 56 3.42 -7.02 21.57
C ASN A 56 2.74 -7.86 20.46
N LYS A 57 1.43 -8.14 20.60
CA LYS A 57 0.66 -8.87 19.59
C LYS A 57 0.45 -8.04 18.33
N LEU A 58 0.14 -6.74 18.47
CA LEU A 58 0.06 -5.81 17.34
C LEU A 58 1.39 -5.76 16.58
N HIS A 59 2.50 -5.62 17.30
CA HIS A 59 3.83 -5.58 16.69
C HIS A 59 4.16 -6.87 15.94
N LYS A 60 3.94 -8.04 16.57
CA LYS A 60 4.17 -9.34 15.93
C LYS A 60 3.37 -9.51 14.64
N ASN A 61 2.10 -9.10 14.64
CA ASN A 61 1.23 -9.18 13.47
C ASN A 61 1.70 -8.26 12.34
N ALA A 62 2.03 -7.01 12.66
CA ALA A 62 2.56 -6.06 11.67
C ALA A 62 3.90 -6.53 11.10
N SER A 63 4.85 -6.92 11.95
CA SER A 63 6.19 -7.40 11.54
C SER A 63 6.14 -8.62 10.62
N ALA A 64 5.13 -9.49 10.76
CA ALA A 64 4.96 -10.63 9.86
C ALA A 64 4.62 -10.22 8.41
N LEU A 65 3.95 -9.08 8.24
CA LEU A 65 3.50 -8.54 6.94
C LEU A 65 4.51 -7.53 6.35
N VAL A 66 5.26 -6.81 7.18
CA VAL A 66 6.21 -5.78 6.69
C VAL A 66 7.62 -6.30 6.44
N LYS A 67 7.95 -7.53 6.85
CA LYS A 67 9.27 -8.13 6.58
C LYS A 67 9.54 -8.29 5.08
N ALA A 68 10.81 -8.16 4.68
CA ALA A 68 11.23 -8.22 3.27
C ALA A 68 10.75 -9.48 2.52
N SER A 69 10.75 -10.65 3.17
CA SER A 69 10.27 -11.88 2.53
C SER A 69 8.77 -11.87 2.23
N ALA A 70 7.95 -11.26 3.09
CA ALA A 70 6.52 -11.11 2.82
C ALA A 70 6.29 -10.13 1.66
N GLN A 71 7.00 -8.99 1.66
CA GLN A 71 6.93 -8.04 0.55
C GLN A 71 7.40 -8.65 -0.79
N ALA A 72 8.46 -9.46 -0.75
CA ALA A 72 8.97 -10.19 -1.90
C ALA A 72 7.97 -11.20 -2.45
N GLU A 73 7.25 -11.92 -1.58
CA GLU A 73 6.18 -12.84 -1.96
C GLU A 73 5.00 -12.08 -2.60
N MET A 74 4.54 -10.99 -1.97
CA MET A 74 3.43 -10.18 -2.51
C MET A 74 3.72 -9.63 -3.90
N ILE A 75 4.91 -9.04 -4.11
CA ILE A 75 5.23 -8.40 -5.38
C ILE A 75 5.33 -9.40 -6.54
N GLU A 76 5.71 -10.65 -6.28
CA GLU A 76 5.68 -11.72 -7.28
C GLU A 76 4.25 -12.03 -7.73
N LYS A 77 3.32 -12.05 -6.78
CA LYS A 77 1.91 -12.39 -7.03
C LYS A 77 1.15 -11.25 -7.71
N ILE A 78 1.41 -10.00 -7.35
CA ILE A 78 0.74 -8.83 -7.97
C ILE A 78 1.44 -8.34 -9.25
N MET A 79 2.63 -8.85 -9.60
CA MET A 79 3.36 -8.47 -10.81
C MET A 79 2.50 -8.45 -12.10
N PRO A 80 1.59 -9.42 -12.33
CA PRO A 80 0.72 -9.42 -13.51
C PRO A 80 -0.31 -8.29 -13.50
N LEU A 81 -0.68 -7.78 -12.33
CA LEU A 81 -1.68 -6.71 -12.14
C LEU A 81 -1.10 -5.32 -12.39
N LEU A 82 0.24 -5.19 -12.41
CA LEU A 82 0.90 -3.91 -12.57
C LEU A 82 0.81 -3.38 -14.00
N THR A 83 0.62 -2.06 -14.12
CA THR A 83 0.79 -1.35 -15.38
C THR A 83 2.26 -1.36 -15.81
N ASP A 84 2.54 -1.00 -17.06
CA ASP A 84 3.92 -0.95 -17.53
C ASP A 84 4.75 0.11 -16.81
N GLU A 85 4.14 1.25 -16.46
CA GLU A 85 4.79 2.29 -15.66
C GLU A 85 5.12 1.81 -14.24
N GLU A 86 4.16 1.19 -13.55
CA GLU A 86 4.35 0.60 -12.23
C GLU A 86 5.47 -0.46 -12.24
N LYS A 87 5.53 -1.30 -13.28
CA LYS A 87 6.61 -2.28 -13.48
C LYS A 87 7.98 -1.59 -13.65
N GLN A 88 8.06 -0.45 -14.33
CA GLN A 88 9.32 0.27 -14.46
C GLN A 88 9.78 0.86 -13.13
N ILE A 89 8.87 1.45 -12.34
CA ILE A 89 9.18 1.95 -11.00
C ILE A 89 9.69 0.81 -10.11
N TYR A 90 8.97 -0.32 -10.07
CA TYR A 90 9.40 -1.51 -9.35
C TYR A 90 10.80 -1.97 -9.77
N LYS A 91 11.06 -2.10 -11.08
CA LYS A 91 12.36 -2.54 -11.62
C LYS A 91 13.48 -1.59 -11.23
N ARG A 92 13.23 -0.27 -11.24
CA ARG A 92 14.19 0.76 -10.79
C ARG A 92 14.54 0.58 -9.32
N GLY A 93 13.55 0.38 -8.45
CA GLY A 93 13.77 0.11 -7.02
C GLY A 93 14.55 -1.19 -6.79
N ARG A 94 14.13 -2.29 -7.43
CA ARG A 94 14.78 -3.61 -7.29
C ARG A 94 16.24 -3.63 -7.73
N ASN A 95 16.59 -2.77 -8.68
CA ASN A 95 17.94 -2.67 -9.22
C ASN A 95 18.78 -1.58 -8.57
N ALA A 96 18.24 -0.82 -7.61
CA ALA A 96 18.98 0.15 -6.84
C ALA A 96 20.09 -0.55 -6.03
N LYS A 97 21.31 -0.02 -6.09
CA LYS A 97 22.44 -0.58 -5.34
C LYS A 97 22.44 -0.02 -3.92
N SER A 98 22.11 -0.84 -2.93
CA SER A 98 22.42 -0.56 -1.53
C SER A 98 23.85 -0.99 -1.20
N TYR A 99 24.61 -0.12 -0.52
CA TYR A 99 26.06 -0.26 -0.29
C TYR A 99 26.48 -1.39 0.66
N THR A 100 25.55 -2.20 1.19
CA THR A 100 25.84 -3.28 2.14
C THR A 100 25.26 -4.61 1.65
N MET A 101 26.15 -5.56 1.31
CA MET A 101 25.80 -6.87 0.75
C MET A 101 25.49 -7.90 1.86
N ALA A 102 24.27 -8.41 1.93
CA ALA A 102 23.90 -9.60 2.71
C ALA A 102 23.84 -10.86 1.81
N LYS A 103 24.13 -12.06 2.34
CA LYS A 103 24.34 -13.31 1.58
C LYS A 103 23.11 -13.76 0.74
N ASN A 104 23.14 -13.48 -0.56
CA ASN A 104 22.37 -14.02 -1.70
C ASN A 104 20.85 -14.24 -1.59
N ALA A 105 20.35 -15.18 -0.78
CA ALA A 105 18.90 -15.50 -0.73
C ALA A 105 18.11 -14.34 -0.11
N THR A 106 18.57 -13.85 1.05
CA THR A 106 18.00 -12.66 1.68
C THR A 106 18.20 -11.42 0.82
N MET A 107 19.30 -11.35 0.04
CA MET A 107 19.55 -10.21 -0.85
C MET A 107 18.49 -10.09 -1.95
N LEU A 108 18.04 -11.22 -2.51
CA LEU A 108 17.00 -11.19 -3.53
C LEU A 108 15.68 -10.69 -2.95
N ASP A 109 15.30 -11.16 -1.77
CA ASP A 109 14.09 -10.70 -1.08
C ASP A 109 14.18 -9.21 -0.74
N TYR A 110 15.32 -8.75 -0.21
CA TYR A 110 15.56 -7.33 0.04
C TYR A 110 15.41 -6.50 -1.24
N ARG A 111 15.98 -6.95 -2.36
CA ARG A 111 15.84 -6.22 -3.64
C ARG A 111 14.39 -6.19 -4.10
N LYS A 112 13.66 -7.29 -3.98
CA LYS A 112 12.23 -7.33 -4.32
C LYS A 112 11.42 -6.40 -3.42
N ALA A 113 11.66 -6.43 -2.11
CA ALA A 113 11.05 -5.54 -1.13
C ALA A 113 11.33 -4.06 -1.44
N THR A 114 12.59 -3.69 -1.69
CA THR A 114 12.94 -2.31 -2.10
C THR A 114 12.24 -1.89 -3.40
N GLY A 115 12.06 -2.81 -4.34
CA GLY A 115 11.25 -2.56 -5.54
C GLY A 115 9.77 -2.31 -5.21
N PHE A 116 9.21 -3.11 -4.30
CA PHE A 116 7.84 -2.96 -3.81
C PHE A 116 7.64 -1.63 -3.06
N GLU A 117 8.53 -1.30 -2.13
CA GLU A 117 8.54 -0.03 -1.39
C GLU A 117 8.62 1.15 -2.37
N ALA A 118 9.52 1.10 -3.37
CA ALA A 118 9.61 2.15 -4.38
C ALA A 118 8.29 2.35 -5.16
N LEU A 119 7.57 1.27 -5.46
CA LEU A 119 6.25 1.34 -6.09
C LEU A 119 5.21 1.97 -5.15
N MET A 120 5.18 1.59 -3.87
CA MET A 120 4.26 2.18 -2.89
C MET A 120 4.52 3.69 -2.72
N GLY A 121 5.79 4.08 -2.63
CA GLY A 121 6.18 5.49 -2.52
C GLY A 121 5.80 6.32 -3.74
N TYR A 122 5.95 5.76 -4.95
CA TYR A 122 5.51 6.41 -6.18
C TYR A 122 3.99 6.63 -6.19
N LEU A 123 3.20 5.58 -5.92
CA LEU A 123 1.73 5.69 -5.90
C LEU A 123 1.24 6.67 -4.83
N TYR A 124 1.88 6.71 -3.67
CA TYR A 124 1.57 7.66 -2.61
C TYR A 124 1.83 9.11 -3.05
N LEU A 125 2.99 9.39 -3.65
CA LEU A 125 3.36 10.75 -4.07
C LEU A 125 2.56 11.24 -5.29
N GLU A 126 2.10 10.33 -6.15
CA GLU A 126 1.17 10.61 -7.27
C GLU A 126 -0.29 10.71 -6.81
N ASN A 127 -0.55 10.70 -5.50
CA ASN A 127 -1.91 10.74 -4.92
C ASN A 127 -2.81 9.57 -5.35
N GLN A 128 -2.22 8.44 -5.74
CA GLN A 128 -2.90 7.22 -6.19
C GLN A 128 -3.14 6.23 -5.03
N MET A 129 -3.64 6.75 -3.91
CA MET A 129 -3.85 5.95 -2.69
C MET A 129 -4.77 4.75 -2.91
N HIS A 130 -5.87 4.90 -3.65
CA HIS A 130 -6.78 3.79 -3.96
C HIS A 130 -6.06 2.65 -4.66
N ARG A 131 -5.29 2.96 -5.71
CA ARG A 131 -4.50 1.97 -6.46
C ARG A 131 -3.46 1.27 -5.58
N MET A 132 -2.78 2.02 -4.72
CA MET A 132 -1.83 1.46 -3.75
C MET A 132 -2.52 0.46 -2.82
N ILE A 133 -3.68 0.81 -2.26
CA ILE A 133 -4.45 -0.07 -1.37
C ILE A 133 -4.96 -1.30 -2.10
N ASP A 134 -5.43 -1.19 -3.34
CA ASP A 134 -5.86 -2.35 -4.14
C ASP A 134 -4.71 -3.36 -4.35
N LEU A 135 -3.50 -2.87 -4.65
CA LEU A 135 -2.32 -3.71 -4.81
C LEU A 135 -1.90 -4.36 -3.49
N VAL A 136 -1.92 -3.62 -2.38
CA VAL A 136 -1.62 -4.17 -1.04
C VAL A 136 -2.66 -5.24 -0.67
N LYS A 137 -3.93 -4.97 -0.96
CA LYS A 137 -5.05 -5.88 -0.71
C LYS A 137 -4.86 -7.21 -1.45
N GLU A 138 -4.55 -7.18 -2.73
CA GLU A 138 -4.24 -8.38 -3.52
C GLU A 138 -2.95 -9.07 -3.06
N GLY A 139 -1.93 -8.30 -2.71
CA GLY A 139 -0.69 -8.83 -2.13
C GLY A 139 -0.97 -9.67 -0.88
N ILE A 140 -1.73 -9.12 0.08
CA ILE A 140 -2.07 -9.80 1.34
C ILE A 140 -2.91 -11.06 1.10
N ARG A 141 -3.87 -11.04 0.16
CA ARG A 141 -4.67 -12.23 -0.23
C ARG A 141 -3.78 -13.38 -0.67
N SER A 142 -2.72 -13.05 -1.42
CA SER A 142 -1.84 -14.03 -2.05
C SER A 142 -0.80 -14.66 -1.11
N LEU A 143 -0.65 -14.15 0.12
CA LEU A 143 0.32 -14.67 1.09
C LEU A 143 -0.08 -16.05 1.60
N GLU A 144 0.81 -17.02 1.41
CA GLU A 144 0.63 -18.42 1.83
C GLU A 144 1.30 -18.69 3.18
N ASN A 145 2.35 -17.94 3.51
CA ASN A 145 3.21 -18.16 4.69
C ASN A 145 2.89 -17.26 5.90
N VAL A 146 1.80 -16.50 5.86
CA VAL A 146 1.33 -15.67 6.98
C VAL A 146 0.22 -16.37 7.72
N ASP A 147 0.22 -16.26 9.06
CA ASP A 147 -0.80 -16.83 9.93
C ASP A 147 -2.20 -16.55 9.36
N SER A 148 -2.94 -17.63 9.09
CA SER A 148 -4.27 -17.56 8.49
C SER A 148 -5.23 -16.73 9.35
N ASN A 149 -5.02 -16.63 10.66
CA ASN A 149 -5.79 -15.74 11.52
C ASN A 149 -5.51 -14.26 11.26
N VAL A 150 -4.27 -13.89 10.92
CA VAL A 150 -3.92 -12.52 10.53
C VAL A 150 -4.49 -12.22 9.15
N ARG A 151 -4.30 -13.13 8.19
CA ARG A 151 -4.82 -12.97 6.81
C ARG A 151 -6.35 -12.92 6.77
N ASN A 152 -7.03 -13.85 7.43
CA ASN A 152 -8.50 -13.94 7.42
C ASN A 152 -9.16 -12.76 8.16
N LYS A 153 -8.49 -12.18 9.17
CA LYS A 153 -9.00 -10.98 9.86
C LYS A 153 -8.84 -9.69 9.07
N ILE A 154 -7.91 -9.63 8.11
CA ILE A 154 -7.82 -8.51 7.15
C ILE A 154 -9.02 -8.54 6.17
N ASN A 155 -9.81 -9.62 6.21
CA ASN A 155 -11.16 -9.75 5.64
C ASN A 155 -11.31 -9.08 4.28
N VAL A 156 -10.54 -9.63 3.35
CA VAL A 156 -10.38 -9.07 2.03
C VAL A 156 -11.64 -9.25 1.18
N ASP A 157 -12.46 -10.25 1.53
CA ASP A 157 -13.59 -10.73 0.73
C ASP A 157 -14.96 -10.17 1.16
N LYS A 158 -15.19 -9.79 2.44
CA LYS A 158 -16.50 -9.22 2.84
C LYS A 158 -16.72 -7.76 2.42
N ALA A 159 -15.68 -7.03 2.00
CA ALA A 159 -15.85 -5.65 1.54
C ALA A 159 -16.60 -5.56 0.20
N ALA A 160 -16.55 -6.61 -0.64
CA ALA A 160 -17.33 -6.65 -1.88
C ALA A 160 -18.84 -6.80 -1.60
N ASP A 161 -19.21 -7.51 -0.54
CA ASP A 161 -20.60 -7.70 -0.15
C ASP A 161 -21.19 -6.43 0.52
N ALA A 162 -20.38 -5.65 1.26
CA ALA A 162 -20.86 -4.44 1.93
C ALA A 162 -21.09 -3.24 0.97
N ILE A 163 -20.31 -3.13 -0.11
CA ILE A 163 -20.51 -2.07 -1.13
C ILE A 163 -21.77 -2.34 -1.95
N ALA A 164 -22.14 -3.61 -2.15
CA ALA A 164 -23.38 -3.98 -2.84
C ALA A 164 -24.65 -3.66 -2.03
N GLU A 165 -24.57 -3.62 -0.69
CA GLU A 165 -25.72 -3.24 0.15
C GLU A 165 -25.94 -1.72 0.20
N ASP A 166 -24.88 -0.90 0.23
CA ASP A 166 -25.00 0.57 0.29
C ASP A 166 -25.53 1.19 -1.03
N ASP A 167 -25.14 0.64 -2.18
CA ASP A 167 -25.56 1.13 -3.51
C ASP A 167 -27.05 0.83 -3.79
N MET A 168 -27.59 -0.25 -3.21
CA MET A 168 -29.03 -0.55 -3.26
C MET A 168 -29.87 0.37 -2.36
N THR A 169 -29.33 0.82 -1.23
CA THR A 169 -30.02 1.79 -0.36
C THR A 169 -30.08 3.20 -0.95
N GLU A 170 -29.04 3.66 -1.67
CA GLU A 170 -29.11 4.96 -2.35
C GLU A 170 -30.06 4.97 -3.56
N ALA A 171 -30.16 3.84 -4.28
CA ALA A 171 -31.12 3.71 -5.38
C ALA A 171 -32.58 3.73 -4.87
N ALA A 172 -32.87 3.08 -3.74
CA ALA A 172 -34.20 3.03 -3.15
C ALA A 172 -34.68 4.39 -2.58
N VAL A 173 -33.75 5.25 -2.14
CA VAL A 173 -34.09 6.60 -1.64
C VAL A 173 -34.40 7.58 -2.78
N LYS A 174 -33.83 7.38 -3.98
CA LYS A 174 -34.08 8.24 -5.15
C LYS A 174 -35.41 7.94 -5.85
N GLU A 175 -35.94 6.73 -5.76
CA GLU A 175 -37.27 6.42 -6.33
C GLU A 175 -38.43 6.99 -5.50
N ASN A 176 -38.23 7.21 -4.19
CA ASN A 176 -39.30 7.65 -3.29
C ASN A 176 -39.45 9.17 -3.15
N THR A 177 -38.61 9.96 -3.83
CA THR A 177 -38.64 11.44 -3.77
C THR A 177 -39.18 12.10 -5.04
N ASN A 178 -39.58 11.31 -6.05
CA ASN A 178 -40.19 11.79 -7.31
C ASN A 178 -41.72 11.66 -7.36
N GLU A 179 -42.37 11.26 -6.26
CA GLU A 179 -43.84 11.21 -6.14
C GLU A 179 -44.35 12.10 -4.98
N ILE A 180 -43.94 13.37 -4.91
CA ILE A 180 -44.66 14.42 -4.14
C ILE A 180 -44.63 15.75 -4.90
#